data_AF-A0A151HPW4-F1
#
_entry.id   AF-A0A151HPW4-F1
#
_cell.length_a   1.000
_cell.length_b   1.000
_cell.length_c   1.000
_cell.angle_alpha   90.00
_cell.angle_beta   90.00
_cell.angle_gamma   90.00
#
_symmetry.space_group_name_H-M   'P 1'
#
loop_
_entity.id
_entity.type
_entity.pdbx_description
1 polymer ?
#
loop_
_entity_poly.entity_id
_entity_poly.type
_entity_poly.pdbx_seq_one_letter_code
_entity_poly.pdbx_strand_id
1 'polypeptide(L)'
;MVIKDYHRLASRFQWNYLIMDEAHRIKNEKSVLSEVVRRFRPRRRLLITGTPLQNNLRELWALLNFIMPQLFDVTLDFAALFDFSRLNTEQQQHQVITTLHRILRPFMLRRLKSDVARDLPPKREIYIFVGMSKLQKKLYADILSKNVEVLNAMSGSKTQMLNILMQLRKCCNHPYLFDGVEPGPPYVEGEHMVEAAGKMALLDKLLPRLKAEGSRVLLFSQMTRLLDIVDDYCRWRGFDYCRIDGGTPGTERQERIDEFNAEGSKKFLFLLSTRA
;
A
#
# COMPACT_ATOMS: atom_id res chain seq x y z
N MET A 1 -19.79 8.33 -2.49
CA MET A 1 -20.91 8.42 -1.54
C MET A 1 -20.80 9.71 -0.73
N VAL A 2 -20.04 9.81 0.36
CA VAL A 2 -19.96 11.05 1.19
C VAL A 2 -19.66 12.36 0.43
N ILE A 3 -18.70 12.37 -0.49
CA ILE A 3 -18.38 13.58 -1.29
C ILE A 3 -19.56 14.02 -2.16
N LYS A 4 -20.23 13.06 -2.81
CA LYS A 4 -21.36 13.33 -3.72
C LYS A 4 -22.62 13.73 -2.96
N ASP A 5 -22.85 13.11 -1.80
CA ASP A 5 -24.09 13.24 -1.04
C ASP A 5 -24.01 14.28 0.10
N TYR A 6 -22.91 15.04 0.19
CA TYR A 6 -22.64 15.99 1.29
C TYR A 6 -23.83 16.91 1.58
N HIS A 7 -24.34 17.62 0.56
CA HIS A 7 -25.42 18.60 0.74
C HIS A 7 -26.69 17.96 1.32
N ARG A 8 -27.03 16.74 0.90
CA ARG A 8 -28.18 15.98 1.39
C ARG A 8 -27.96 15.50 2.83
N LEU A 9 -26.77 15.02 3.15
CA LEU A 9 -26.43 14.49 4.48
C LEU A 9 -26.27 15.60 5.52
N ALA A 10 -25.76 16.76 5.13
CA ALA A 10 -25.50 17.88 6.03
C ALA A 10 -26.76 18.68 6.37
N SER A 11 -27.70 18.85 5.42
CA SER A 11 -28.94 19.61 5.66
C SER A 11 -29.99 18.81 6.43
N ARG A 12 -30.02 17.49 6.26
CA ARG A 12 -31.09 16.62 6.79
C ARG A 12 -30.83 16.14 8.22
N PHE A 13 -29.58 16.11 8.68
CA PHE A 13 -29.22 15.49 9.95
C PHE A 13 -28.30 16.36 10.79
N GLN A 14 -28.60 16.46 12.08
CA GLN A 14 -27.64 16.93 13.07
C GLN A 14 -26.88 15.73 13.63
N TRP A 15 -25.61 15.60 13.25
CA TRP A 15 -24.79 14.44 13.60
C TRP A 15 -24.29 14.51 15.04
N ASN A 16 -24.56 13.49 15.85
CA ASN A 16 -23.94 13.38 17.18
C ASN A 16 -22.50 12.88 17.10
N TYR A 17 -22.24 11.91 16.23
CA TYR A 17 -20.93 11.30 16.01
C TYR A 17 -20.58 11.25 14.53
N LEU A 18 -19.31 11.50 14.22
CA LEU A 18 -18.69 11.19 12.94
C LEU A 18 -17.54 10.22 13.19
N ILE A 19 -17.72 8.97 12.78
CA ILE A 19 -16.73 7.91 12.93
C ILE A 19 -16.11 7.68 11.55
N MET A 20 -14.79 7.80 11.48
CA MET A 20 -14.04 7.53 10.26
C MET A 20 -13.09 6.37 10.49
N ASP A 21 -13.38 5.28 9.79
CA ASP A 21 -12.48 4.14 9.69
C ASP A 21 -11.43 4.39 8.61
N GLU A 22 -10.25 3.79 8.79
CA GLU A 22 -9.06 4.04 7.99
C GLU A 22 -8.72 5.53 7.86
N ALA A 23 -8.60 6.21 9.00
CA ALA A 23 -8.36 7.65 9.09
C ALA A 23 -7.11 8.16 8.35
N HIS A 24 -6.20 7.26 7.94
CA HIS A 24 -5.09 7.61 7.06
C HIS A 24 -5.56 8.26 5.73
N ARG A 25 -6.82 8.08 5.32
CA ARG A 25 -7.40 8.72 4.13
C ARG A 25 -7.53 10.24 4.20
N ILE A 26 -7.58 10.84 5.40
CA ILE A 26 -7.70 12.30 5.60
C ILE A 26 -6.41 12.96 6.08
N LYS A 27 -5.28 12.25 5.99
CA LYS A 27 -3.96 12.76 6.40
C LYS A 27 -3.50 13.99 5.62
N ASN A 28 -4.00 14.17 4.40
CA ASN A 28 -3.80 15.38 3.61
C ASN A 28 -5.03 16.29 3.73
N GLU A 29 -4.84 17.43 4.40
CA GLU A 29 -5.87 18.45 4.62
C GLU A 29 -6.52 18.95 3.33
N LYS A 30 -5.74 19.02 2.24
CA LYS A 30 -6.14 19.50 0.91
C LYS A 30 -6.82 18.43 0.05
N SER A 31 -6.99 17.21 0.57
CA SER A 31 -7.72 16.18 -0.16
C SER A 31 -9.22 16.52 -0.18
N VAL A 32 -9.89 16.28 -1.31
CA VAL A 32 -11.33 16.51 -1.47
C VAL A 32 -12.14 15.84 -0.35
N LEU A 33 -11.75 14.62 0.05
CA LEU A 33 -12.39 13.92 1.15
C LEU A 33 -12.26 14.70 2.46
N SER A 34 -11.04 15.12 2.83
CA SER A 34 -10.77 15.92 4.03
C SER A 34 -11.58 17.21 4.05
N GLU A 35 -11.59 17.95 2.94
CA GLU A 35 -12.35 19.19 2.83
C GLU A 35 -13.85 18.97 3.03
N VAL A 36 -14.42 17.92 2.44
CA VAL A 36 -15.85 17.61 2.62
C VAL A 36 -16.15 17.17 4.06
N VAL A 37 -15.37 16.23 4.62
CA VAL A 37 -15.69 15.69 5.95
C VAL A 37 -15.53 16.73 7.07
N ARG A 38 -14.65 17.73 6.89
CA ARG A 38 -14.48 18.84 7.83
C ARG A 38 -15.64 19.83 7.84
N ARG A 39 -16.45 19.87 6.78
CA ARG A 39 -17.64 20.75 6.73
C ARG A 39 -18.80 20.22 7.57
N PHE A 40 -18.82 18.93 7.88
CA PHE A 40 -19.78 18.39 8.86
C PHE A 40 -19.50 19.00 10.24
N ARG A 41 -20.57 19.31 10.98
CA ARG A 41 -20.52 19.83 12.36
C ARG A 41 -21.06 18.81 13.36
N PRO A 42 -20.42 17.64 13.53
CA PRO A 42 -20.86 16.66 14.51
C PRO A 42 -20.52 17.12 15.93
N ARG A 43 -21.28 16.65 16.94
CA ARG A 43 -20.93 16.91 18.36
C ARG A 43 -19.62 16.23 18.78
N ARG A 44 -19.32 15.06 18.22
CA ARG A 44 -18.15 14.23 18.55
C ARG A 44 -17.55 13.59 17.30
N ARG A 45 -16.23 13.38 17.30
CA ARG A 45 -15.48 12.72 16.21
C ARG A 45 -14.67 11.57 16.77
N LEU A 46 -14.60 10.47 16.01
CA LEU A 46 -13.80 9.31 16.32
C LEU A 46 -13.03 8.88 15.06
N LEU A 47 -11.73 8.69 15.21
CA LEU A 47 -10.86 8.16 14.16
C LEU A 47 -10.44 6.74 14.52
N ILE A 48 -10.56 5.83 13.58
CA ILE A 48 -10.09 4.45 13.68
C ILE A 48 -9.02 4.26 12.59
N THR A 49 -7.87 3.72 12.96
CA THR A 49 -6.77 3.45 12.02
C THR A 49 -5.82 2.42 12.59
N GLY A 50 -5.42 1.46 11.76
CA GLY A 50 -4.37 0.48 12.10
C GLY A 50 -2.95 1.07 12.05
N THR A 51 -2.76 2.17 11.31
CA THR A 51 -1.47 2.85 11.14
C THR A 51 -1.62 4.34 11.52
N PRO A 52 -1.50 4.68 12.82
CA PRO A 52 -1.82 6.04 13.29
C PRO A 52 -0.85 7.10 12.76
N LEU A 53 0.37 6.73 12.38
CA LEU A 53 1.41 7.64 11.92
C LEU A 53 2.22 6.93 10.82
N GLN A 54 2.30 7.52 9.62
CA GLN A 54 3.12 6.95 8.56
C GLN A 54 4.46 7.65 8.43
N ASN A 55 4.58 8.99 8.28
CA ASN A 55 5.92 9.62 8.16
C ASN A 55 6.03 11.15 8.46
N ASN A 56 4.94 11.87 8.74
CA ASN A 56 5.00 13.35 8.80
C ASN A 56 4.14 13.92 9.93
N LEU A 57 4.69 14.82 10.76
CA LEU A 57 3.94 15.51 11.82
C LEU A 57 2.76 16.34 11.31
N ARG A 58 2.83 16.83 10.06
CA ARG A 58 1.71 17.48 9.40
C ARG A 58 0.51 16.54 9.23
N GLU A 59 0.77 15.26 8.94
CA GLU A 59 -0.30 14.25 8.87
C GLU A 59 -0.97 14.07 10.23
N LEU A 60 -0.16 14.00 11.30
CA LEU A 60 -0.69 13.91 12.66
C LEU A 60 -1.52 15.15 13.03
N TRP A 61 -0.99 16.34 12.78
CA TRP A 61 -1.71 17.59 13.04
C TRP A 61 -3.03 17.60 12.28
N ALA A 62 -3.05 17.18 11.01
CA ALA A 62 -4.27 17.10 10.23
C ALA A 62 -5.31 16.19 10.91
N LEU A 63 -4.91 15.04 11.46
CA LEU A 63 -5.81 14.16 12.20
C LEU A 63 -6.27 14.77 13.53
N LEU A 64 -5.39 15.42 14.29
CA LEU A 64 -5.73 16.08 15.55
C LEU A 64 -6.66 17.28 15.36
N ASN A 65 -6.35 18.14 14.40
CA ASN A 65 -7.20 19.25 13.98
C ASN A 65 -8.54 18.74 13.47
N PHE A 66 -8.59 17.58 12.82
CA PHE A 66 -9.87 16.97 12.48
C PHE A 66 -10.68 16.59 13.73
N ILE A 67 -10.08 15.93 14.73
CA ILE A 67 -10.81 15.53 15.96
C ILE A 67 -11.25 16.76 16.77
N MET A 68 -10.36 17.72 17.00
CA MET A 68 -10.58 18.93 17.81
C MET A 68 -10.03 20.20 17.12
N PRO A 69 -10.76 20.78 16.16
CA PRO A 69 -10.31 21.96 15.43
C PRO A 69 -10.15 23.16 16.37
N GLN A 70 -11.02 23.30 17.39
CA GLN A 70 -10.94 24.40 18.36
C GLN A 70 -9.62 24.44 19.17
N LEU A 71 -8.99 23.28 19.40
CA LEU A 71 -7.73 23.19 20.13
C LEU A 71 -6.51 23.30 19.20
N PHE A 72 -6.66 22.92 17.93
CA PHE A 72 -5.57 22.76 16.98
C PHE A 72 -5.73 23.62 15.71
N ASP A 73 -6.51 24.71 15.76
CA ASP A 73 -6.79 25.58 14.59
C ASP A 73 -5.59 26.44 14.19
N VAL A 74 -4.70 26.73 15.15
CA VAL A 74 -3.50 27.54 14.92
C VAL A 74 -2.42 26.65 14.29
N THR A 75 -2.39 26.62 12.96
CA THR A 75 -1.32 25.99 12.17
C THR A 75 0.05 26.56 12.49
N LEU A 76 0.13 27.85 12.84
CA LEU A 76 1.38 28.58 13.07
C LEU A 76 2.12 28.13 14.35
N ASP A 77 1.42 27.97 15.48
CA ASP A 77 2.03 27.54 16.74
C ASP A 77 2.42 26.06 16.71
N PHE A 78 1.60 25.21 16.08
CA PHE A 78 1.94 23.80 15.92
C PHE A 78 3.13 23.64 14.96
N ALA A 79 3.13 24.30 13.81
CA ALA A 79 4.28 24.26 12.90
C ALA A 79 5.58 24.74 13.57
N ALA A 80 5.52 25.77 14.42
CA ALA A 80 6.67 26.27 15.16
C ALA A 80 7.14 25.30 16.27
N LEU A 81 6.21 24.65 16.99
CA LEU A 81 6.52 23.63 17.99
C LEU A 81 7.14 22.35 17.37
N PHE A 82 6.94 22.14 16.06
CA PHE A 82 7.27 20.90 15.36
C PHE A 82 8.19 21.10 14.15
N ASP A 83 8.88 22.25 14.09
CA ASP A 83 9.86 22.57 13.07
C ASP A 83 11.19 21.81 13.30
N PHE A 84 11.23 20.55 12.87
CA PHE A 84 12.43 19.71 12.96
C PHE A 84 13.63 20.25 12.19
N SER A 85 13.44 21.20 11.28
CA SER A 85 14.55 21.83 10.57
C SER A 85 15.45 22.65 11.49
N ARG A 86 14.97 22.99 12.70
CA ARG A 86 15.73 23.64 13.77
C ARG A 86 16.42 22.67 14.74
N LEU A 87 16.17 21.37 14.62
CA LEU A 87 16.61 20.34 15.58
C LEU A 87 17.78 19.56 14.99
N ASN A 88 19.00 19.99 15.32
CA ASN A 88 20.25 19.48 14.75
C ASN A 88 20.80 18.25 15.48
N THR A 89 20.15 17.80 16.56
CA THR A 89 20.62 16.69 17.39
C THR A 89 19.54 15.63 17.61
N GLU A 90 19.92 14.36 17.61
CA GLU A 90 19.02 13.23 17.86
C GLU A 90 18.29 13.35 19.21
N GLN A 91 18.95 13.92 20.22
CA GLN A 91 18.37 14.14 21.56
C GLN A 91 17.19 15.12 21.52
N GLN A 92 17.31 16.22 20.78
CA GLN A 92 16.23 17.19 20.62
C GLN A 92 15.02 16.59 19.89
N GLN A 93 15.27 15.77 18.87
CA GLN A 93 14.21 15.04 18.17
C GLN A 93 13.49 14.07 19.11
N HIS A 94 14.22 13.33 19.94
CA HIS A 94 13.66 12.40 20.92
C HIS A 94 12.78 13.10 21.97
N GLN A 95 13.18 14.28 22.45
CA GLN A 95 12.39 15.06 23.42
C GLN A 95 11.08 15.56 22.84
N VAL A 96 11.09 16.02 21.58
CA VAL A 96 9.87 16.45 20.88
C VAL A 96 8.91 15.29 20.67
N ILE A 97 9.41 14.13 20.24
CA ILE A 97 8.61 12.90 20.07
C ILE A 97 7.98 12.47 21.41
N THR A 98 8.76 12.49 22.49
CA THR A 98 8.26 12.11 23.84
C THR A 98 7.17 13.07 24.33
N THR A 99 7.37 14.38 24.12
CA THR A 99 6.38 15.40 24.47
C THR A 99 5.09 15.21 23.68
N LEU A 100 5.22 14.89 22.39
CA LEU A 100 4.09 14.60 21.53
C LEU A 100 3.33 13.34 21.96
N HIS A 101 4.01 12.26 22.31
CA HIS A 101 3.36 11.07 22.89
C HIS A 101 2.58 11.39 24.17
N ARG A 102 3.10 12.27 25.02
CA ARG A 102 2.42 12.72 26.25
C ARG A 102 1.14 13.50 25.94
N ILE A 103 1.18 14.41 24.95
CA ILE A 103 0.01 15.18 24.50
C ILE A 103 -1.03 14.26 23.84
N LEU A 104 -0.59 13.25 23.08
CA LEU A 104 -1.46 12.32 22.36
C LEU A 104 -2.13 11.29 23.27
N ARG A 105 -1.50 10.91 24.39
CA ARG A 105 -1.97 9.84 25.28
C ARG A 105 -3.44 9.94 25.70
N PRO A 106 -4.02 11.10 26.08
CA PRO A 106 -5.44 11.20 26.39
C PRO A 106 -6.38 11.04 25.17
N PHE A 107 -5.87 11.25 23.95
CA PHE A 107 -6.66 11.25 22.71
C PHE A 107 -6.50 9.98 21.87
N MET A 108 -5.44 9.21 22.10
CA MET A 108 -5.10 8.04 21.30
C MET A 108 -4.96 6.80 22.20
N LEU A 109 -5.83 5.83 21.98
CA LEU A 109 -5.66 4.48 22.51
C LEU A 109 -4.98 3.61 21.46
N ARG A 110 -3.72 3.22 21.72
CA ARG A 110 -2.94 2.31 20.86
C ARG A 110 -2.48 1.11 21.69
N ARG A 111 -2.63 -0.09 21.13
CA ARG A 111 -2.16 -1.36 21.70
C ARG A 111 -1.41 -2.14 20.62
N LEU A 112 -0.31 -2.80 20.97
CA LEU A 112 0.38 -3.71 20.07
C LEU A 112 -0.22 -5.11 20.19
N LYS A 113 -0.09 -5.93 19.13
CA LYS A 113 -0.53 -7.34 19.17
C LYS A 113 0.17 -8.13 20.29
N SER A 114 1.44 -7.83 20.55
CA SER A 114 2.20 -8.37 21.69
C SER A 114 1.56 -8.10 23.04
N ASP A 115 0.85 -6.97 23.17
CA ASP A 115 0.27 -6.54 24.45
C ASP A 115 -1.04 -7.28 24.76
N VAL A 116 -1.75 -7.76 23.73
CA VAL A 116 -3.14 -8.26 23.86
C VAL A 116 -3.37 -9.67 23.30
N ALA A 117 -2.59 -10.13 22.33
CA ALA A 117 -2.82 -11.38 21.60
C ALA A 117 -1.61 -12.32 21.78
N ARG A 118 -1.44 -12.84 23.00
CA ARG A 118 -0.29 -13.69 23.37
C ARG A 118 -0.32 -15.06 22.68
N ASP A 119 -1.50 -15.52 22.27
CA ASP A 119 -1.69 -16.80 21.59
C ASP A 119 -1.37 -16.73 20.08
N LEU A 120 -1.15 -15.53 19.54
CA LEU A 120 -0.81 -15.36 18.13
C LEU A 120 0.68 -15.68 17.91
N PRO A 121 1.03 -16.61 17.00
CA PRO A 121 2.42 -16.89 16.68
C PRO A 121 3.16 -15.63 16.22
N PRO A 122 4.47 -15.51 16.52
CA PRO A 122 5.25 -14.36 16.09
C PRO A 122 5.36 -14.34 14.56
N LYS A 123 5.16 -13.15 13.98
CA LYS A 123 5.36 -12.91 12.55
C LYS A 123 6.86 -13.00 12.24
N ARG A 124 7.25 -13.86 11.29
CA ARG A 124 8.60 -13.90 10.73
C ARG A 124 8.65 -13.11 9.43
N GLU A 125 9.58 -12.18 9.33
CA GLU A 125 9.85 -11.42 8.11
C GLU A 125 11.16 -11.88 7.51
N ILE A 126 11.11 -12.38 6.27
CA ILE A 126 12.27 -12.93 5.56
C ILE A 126 12.42 -12.19 4.25
N TYR A 127 13.58 -11.58 4.05
CA TYR A 127 13.95 -10.94 2.78
C TYR A 127 14.66 -11.96 1.90
N ILE A 128 14.06 -12.28 0.75
CA ILE A 128 14.67 -13.16 -0.24
C ILE A 128 15.25 -12.29 -1.36
N PHE A 129 16.57 -12.26 -1.44
CA PHE A 129 17.28 -11.58 -2.53
C PHE A 129 17.27 -12.47 -3.77
N VAL A 130 16.75 -11.93 -4.88
CA VAL A 130 16.54 -12.68 -6.11
C VAL A 130 17.37 -12.05 -7.23
N GLY A 131 18.13 -12.90 -7.94
CA GLY A 131 18.89 -12.48 -9.12
C GLY A 131 17.98 -12.19 -10.32
N MET A 132 18.47 -11.37 -11.25
CA MET A 132 17.77 -11.08 -12.50
C MET A 132 18.01 -12.17 -13.55
N SER A 133 16.99 -12.49 -14.35
CA SER A 133 17.13 -13.35 -15.53
C SER A 133 18.02 -12.70 -16.61
N LYS A 134 18.43 -13.47 -17.61
CA LYS A 134 19.20 -12.94 -18.76
C LYS A 134 18.43 -11.83 -19.48
N LEU A 135 17.13 -12.03 -19.71
CA LEU A 135 16.26 -11.05 -20.37
C LEU A 135 16.10 -9.78 -19.52
N GLN A 136 15.90 -9.93 -18.20
CA GLN A 136 15.84 -8.79 -17.28
C GLN A 136 17.15 -7.99 -17.30
N LYS A 137 18.32 -8.64 -17.24
CA LYS A 137 19.62 -7.96 -17.27
C LYS A 137 19.79 -7.14 -18.55
N LYS A 138 19.46 -7.72 -19.71
CA LYS A 138 19.50 -7.02 -20.99
C LYS A 138 18.59 -5.79 -21.00
N LEU A 139 17.32 -5.96 -20.65
CA LEU A 139 16.35 -4.85 -20.61
C LEU A 139 16.76 -3.76 -19.61
N TYR A 140 17.28 -4.15 -18.45
CA TYR A 140 17.74 -3.21 -17.45
C TYR A 140 18.91 -2.37 -17.96
N ALA A 141 19.89 -3.01 -18.61
CA ALA A 141 20.99 -2.30 -19.27
C ALA A 141 20.47 -1.36 -20.36
N ASP A 142 19.56 -1.82 -21.22
CA ASP A 142 18.97 -1.01 -22.30
C ASP A 142 18.23 0.23 -21.75
N ILE A 143 17.49 0.08 -20.64
CA ILE A 143 16.81 1.21 -19.96
C ILE A 143 17.84 2.21 -19.45
N LEU A 144 18.92 1.76 -18.82
CA LEU A 144 19.95 2.66 -18.31
C LEU A 144 20.69 3.36 -19.44
N SER A 145 21.15 2.61 -20.45
CA SER A 145 21.94 3.13 -21.58
C SER A 145 21.19 4.21 -22.37
N LYS A 146 19.87 4.04 -22.58
CA LYS A 146 19.04 5.05 -23.26
C LYS A 146 18.83 6.33 -22.45
N ASN A 147 19.19 6.33 -21.16
CA ASN A 147 18.98 7.45 -20.24
C ASN A 147 20.29 7.94 -19.59
N VAL A 148 21.46 7.58 -20.14
CA VAL A 148 22.79 7.89 -19.55
C VAL A 148 22.97 9.39 -19.33
N GLU A 149 22.60 10.23 -20.29
CA GLU A 149 22.78 11.70 -20.17
C GLU A 149 21.98 12.27 -19.00
N VAL A 150 20.74 11.82 -18.84
CA VAL A 150 19.82 12.21 -17.76
C VAL A 150 20.35 11.76 -16.40
N LEU A 151 20.91 10.53 -16.36
CA LEU A 151 21.46 9.93 -15.15
C LEU A 151 22.80 10.55 -14.74
N ASN A 152 23.66 10.90 -15.70
CA ASN A 152 24.98 11.45 -15.42
C ASN A 152 24.93 12.94 -15.08
N ALA A 153 24.08 13.71 -15.74
CA ALA A 153 24.04 15.15 -15.55
C ALA A 153 23.24 15.59 -14.32
N MET A 154 22.50 14.67 -13.65
CA MET A 154 21.52 14.99 -12.60
C MET A 154 20.57 16.14 -12.98
N SER A 155 20.46 16.43 -14.29
CA SER A 155 19.79 17.60 -14.86
C SER A 155 18.42 17.24 -15.43
N GLY A 156 18.05 15.96 -15.38
CA GLY A 156 16.73 15.48 -15.74
C GLY A 156 15.64 16.11 -14.88
N SER A 157 14.50 16.43 -15.49
CA SER A 157 13.31 16.78 -14.73
C SER A 157 12.96 15.65 -13.75
N LYS A 158 12.51 16.00 -12.54
CA LYS A 158 12.02 15.04 -11.54
C LYS A 158 11.06 14.01 -12.14
N THR A 159 10.20 14.43 -13.06
CA THR A 159 9.25 13.55 -13.77
C THR A 159 9.95 12.50 -14.62
N GLN A 160 11.03 12.88 -15.32
CA GLN A 160 11.80 11.97 -16.17
C GLN A 160 12.52 10.91 -15.32
N MET A 161 13.13 11.31 -14.21
CA MET A 161 13.73 10.37 -13.24
C MET A 161 12.71 9.38 -12.68
N LEU A 162 11.52 9.87 -12.29
CA LEU A 162 10.44 9.01 -11.79
C LEU A 162 9.96 8.00 -12.83
N ASN A 163 9.92 8.40 -14.11
CA ASN A 163 9.59 7.49 -15.21
C ASN A 163 10.64 6.40 -15.40
N ILE A 164 11.93 6.74 -15.36
CA ILE A 164 13.03 5.76 -15.43
C ILE A 164 12.90 4.75 -14.28
N LEU A 165 12.74 5.24 -13.04
CA LEU A 165 12.53 4.38 -11.86
C LEU A 165 11.32 3.46 -12.03
N MET A 166 10.24 3.93 -12.65
CA MET A 166 9.07 3.10 -12.93
C MET A 166 9.40 1.97 -13.92
N GLN A 167 10.15 2.26 -14.98
CA GLN A 167 10.57 1.22 -15.94
C GLN A 167 11.51 0.20 -15.29
N LEU A 168 12.48 0.65 -14.49
CA LEU A 168 13.37 -0.26 -13.75
C LEU A 168 12.57 -1.16 -12.78
N ARG A 169 11.56 -0.60 -12.09
CA ARG A 169 10.64 -1.39 -11.25
C ARG A 169 9.85 -2.43 -12.05
N LYS A 170 9.36 -2.09 -13.25
CA LYS A 170 8.69 -3.05 -14.15
C LYS A 170 9.66 -4.18 -14.53
N CYS A 171 10.87 -3.85 -14.97
CA CYS A 171 11.90 -4.81 -15.34
C CYS A 171 12.22 -5.79 -14.21
N CYS A 172 12.41 -5.29 -12.98
CA CYS A 172 12.66 -6.12 -11.81
C CYS A 172 11.48 -7.01 -11.40
N ASN A 173 10.25 -6.69 -11.82
CA ASN A 173 9.08 -7.51 -11.59
C ASN A 173 8.93 -8.58 -12.67
N HIS A 174 8.75 -8.18 -13.93
CA HIS A 174 8.62 -9.10 -15.05
C HIS A 174 8.89 -8.39 -16.40
N PRO A 175 9.68 -8.98 -17.32
CA PRO A 175 9.90 -8.42 -18.67
C PRO A 175 8.63 -8.21 -19.49
N TYR A 176 7.61 -9.06 -19.36
CA TYR A 176 6.37 -8.95 -20.14
C TYR A 176 5.46 -7.78 -19.72
N LEU A 177 5.89 -6.99 -18.73
CA LEU A 177 5.29 -5.66 -18.48
C LEU A 177 5.66 -4.64 -19.56
N PHE A 178 6.61 -4.97 -20.45
CA PHE A 178 6.95 -4.18 -21.64
C PHE A 178 6.33 -4.81 -22.87
N ASP A 179 5.66 -3.97 -23.66
CA ASP A 179 4.95 -4.42 -24.85
C ASP A 179 5.96 -4.88 -25.92
N GLY A 180 5.67 -5.99 -26.59
CA GLY A 180 6.55 -6.59 -27.61
C GLY A 180 7.74 -7.41 -27.06
N VAL A 181 7.86 -7.57 -25.75
CA VAL A 181 8.90 -8.45 -25.14
C VAL A 181 8.42 -9.89 -25.02
N GLU A 182 7.13 -10.09 -24.82
CA GLU A 182 6.54 -11.43 -24.73
C GLU A 182 6.54 -12.13 -26.09
N PRO A 183 7.00 -13.40 -26.18
CA PRO A 183 6.96 -14.17 -27.42
C PRO A 183 5.52 -14.34 -27.92
N GLY A 184 5.28 -14.01 -29.19
CA GLY A 184 3.98 -14.12 -29.84
C GLY A 184 3.68 -12.92 -30.74
N PRO A 185 2.50 -12.88 -31.37
CA PRO A 185 1.40 -13.86 -31.29
C PRO A 185 1.69 -15.25 -31.91
N PRO A 186 1.00 -16.34 -31.48
CA PRO A 186 0.04 -16.36 -30.37
C PRO A 186 0.75 -16.31 -29.01
N TYR A 187 0.19 -15.55 -28.07
CA TYR A 187 0.63 -15.57 -26.67
C TYR A 187 0.14 -16.87 -26.03
N VAL A 188 1.07 -17.66 -25.52
CA VAL A 188 0.80 -18.98 -24.94
C VAL A 188 1.33 -19.01 -23.52
N GLU A 189 0.66 -19.75 -22.65
CA GLU A 189 1.15 -19.98 -21.30
C GLU A 189 2.25 -21.05 -21.33
N GLY A 190 3.41 -20.80 -20.69
CA GLY A 190 4.46 -21.80 -20.56
C GLY A 190 5.65 -21.39 -19.69
N GLU A 191 6.68 -22.25 -19.70
CA GLU A 191 7.90 -22.09 -18.90
C GLU A 191 8.64 -20.77 -19.18
N HIS A 192 8.49 -20.19 -20.38
CA HIS A 192 9.10 -18.90 -20.71
C HIS A 192 8.66 -17.77 -19.76
N MET A 193 7.45 -17.83 -19.19
CA MET A 193 6.99 -16.88 -18.17
C MET A 193 7.83 -16.99 -16.88
N VAL A 194 8.21 -18.20 -16.50
CA VAL A 194 9.03 -18.47 -15.32
C VAL A 194 10.48 -18.08 -15.57
N GLU A 195 11.03 -18.47 -16.70
CA GLU A 195 12.43 -18.21 -17.09
C GLU A 195 12.70 -16.72 -17.35
N ALA A 196 11.69 -15.98 -17.82
CA ALA A 196 11.80 -14.56 -18.11
C ALA A 196 12.08 -13.72 -16.85
N ALA A 197 11.68 -14.14 -15.66
CA ALA A 197 11.83 -13.34 -14.45
C ALA A 197 12.35 -14.14 -13.25
N GLY A 198 13.42 -13.65 -12.61
CA GLY A 198 13.99 -14.33 -11.44
C GLY A 198 13.00 -14.50 -10.29
N LYS A 199 12.08 -13.54 -10.09
CA LYS A 199 11.01 -13.65 -9.10
C LYS A 199 10.03 -14.78 -9.42
N MET A 200 9.69 -14.98 -10.70
CA MET A 200 8.84 -16.09 -11.12
C MET A 200 9.55 -17.42 -10.94
N ALA A 201 10.84 -17.51 -11.29
CA ALA A 201 11.65 -18.71 -11.02
C ALA A 201 11.73 -19.08 -9.53
N LEU A 202 11.77 -18.09 -8.62
CA LEU A 202 11.67 -18.33 -7.18
C LEU A 202 10.26 -18.79 -6.80
N LEU A 203 9.24 -18.06 -7.25
CA LEU A 203 7.84 -18.33 -6.94
C LEU A 203 7.45 -19.76 -7.36
N ASP A 204 7.93 -20.19 -8.53
CA ASP A 204 7.68 -21.50 -9.09
C ASP A 204 8.29 -22.66 -8.28
N LYS A 205 9.37 -22.39 -7.55
CA LYS A 205 9.94 -23.36 -6.60
C LYS A 205 9.28 -23.29 -5.22
N LEU A 206 8.84 -22.11 -4.81
CA LEU A 206 8.31 -21.85 -3.47
C LEU A 206 6.85 -22.31 -3.33
N LEU A 207 5.99 -21.99 -4.29
CA LEU A 207 4.56 -22.30 -4.21
C LEU A 207 4.26 -23.81 -4.13
N PRO A 208 4.86 -24.70 -4.93
CA PRO A 208 4.62 -26.14 -4.80
C PRO A 208 5.00 -26.68 -3.42
N ARG A 209 6.11 -26.19 -2.84
CA ARG A 209 6.54 -26.58 -1.49
C ARG A 209 5.53 -26.13 -0.43
N LEU A 210 5.10 -24.87 -0.49
CA LEU A 210 4.08 -24.36 0.43
C LEU A 210 2.74 -25.10 0.29
N LYS A 211 2.34 -25.46 -0.93
CA LYS A 211 1.13 -26.26 -1.17
C LYS A 211 1.26 -27.67 -0.58
N ALA A 212 2.41 -28.32 -0.74
CA ALA A 212 2.68 -29.64 -0.17
C ALA A 212 2.69 -29.63 1.37
N GLU A 213 3.13 -28.54 1.98
CA GLU A 213 3.09 -28.30 3.43
C GLU A 213 1.68 -27.93 3.95
N GLY A 214 0.68 -27.80 3.08
CA GLY A 214 -0.68 -27.39 3.45
C GLY A 214 -0.81 -25.91 3.80
N SER A 215 0.17 -25.08 3.45
CA SER A 215 0.11 -23.63 3.65
C SER A 215 -0.81 -22.96 2.62
N ARG A 216 -1.27 -21.75 2.92
CA ARG A 216 -2.03 -20.88 2.01
C ARG A 216 -1.32 -19.55 1.83
N VAL A 217 -1.41 -18.97 0.64
CA VAL A 217 -0.55 -17.83 0.25
C VAL A 217 -1.37 -16.60 -0.10
N LEU A 218 -1.03 -15.46 0.51
CA LEU A 218 -1.49 -14.14 0.07
C LEU A 218 -0.36 -13.48 -0.71
N LEU A 219 -0.58 -13.20 -2.00
CA LEU A 219 0.41 -12.58 -2.89
C LEU A 219 0.00 -11.14 -3.19
N PHE A 220 0.85 -10.20 -2.78
CA PHE A 220 0.59 -8.78 -2.98
C PHE A 220 1.43 -8.19 -4.12
N SER A 221 0.81 -7.36 -4.95
CA SER A 221 1.51 -6.56 -5.96
C SER A 221 0.99 -5.13 -5.99
N GLN A 222 1.89 -4.18 -6.29
CA GLN A 222 1.52 -2.78 -6.57
C GLN A 222 1.02 -2.59 -8.01
N MET A 223 1.36 -3.49 -8.92
CA MET A 223 1.01 -3.40 -10.35
C MET A 223 -0.03 -4.47 -10.68
N THR A 224 -1.20 -4.07 -11.14
CA THR A 224 -2.26 -5.01 -11.56
C THR A 224 -1.86 -5.82 -12.79
N ARG A 225 -1.15 -5.20 -13.75
CA ARG A 225 -0.55 -5.92 -14.90
C ARG A 225 0.40 -7.05 -14.51
N LEU A 226 1.05 -6.97 -13.35
CA LEU A 226 1.86 -8.07 -12.85
C LEU A 226 0.97 -9.19 -12.30
N LEU A 227 -0.16 -8.85 -11.67
CA LEU A 227 -1.12 -9.85 -11.24
C LEU A 227 -1.73 -10.60 -12.42
N ASP A 228 -1.91 -9.95 -13.59
CA ASP A 228 -2.33 -10.64 -14.82
C ASP A 228 -1.35 -11.76 -15.21
N ILE A 229 -0.04 -11.47 -15.21
CA ILE A 229 1.00 -12.48 -15.49
C ILE A 229 0.99 -13.61 -14.45
N VAL A 230 0.77 -13.27 -13.18
CA VAL A 230 0.66 -14.29 -12.11
C VAL A 230 -0.65 -15.08 -12.24
N ASP A 231 -1.72 -14.48 -12.75
CA ASP A 231 -3.01 -15.12 -13.06
C ASP A 231 -2.80 -16.24 -14.08
N ASP A 232 -2.18 -15.92 -15.22
CA ASP A 232 -1.88 -16.86 -16.30
C ASP A 232 -0.93 -17.97 -15.82
N TYR A 233 0.08 -17.62 -15.04
CA TYR A 233 0.95 -18.60 -14.37
C TYR A 233 0.18 -19.55 -13.44
N CYS A 234 -0.76 -19.03 -12.64
CA CYS A 234 -1.56 -19.85 -11.74
C CYS A 234 -2.50 -20.80 -12.51
N ARG A 235 -3.12 -20.35 -13.60
CA ARG A 235 -3.94 -21.19 -14.48
C ARG A 235 -3.11 -22.32 -15.08
N TRP A 236 -1.98 -21.97 -15.67
CA TRP A 236 -1.08 -22.93 -16.30
C TRP A 236 -0.53 -23.99 -15.33
N ARG A 237 -0.12 -23.59 -14.12
CA ARG A 237 0.33 -24.54 -13.07
C ARG A 237 -0.84 -25.26 -12.38
N GLY A 238 -2.09 -24.94 -12.68
CA GLY A 238 -3.27 -25.57 -12.08
C GLY A 238 -3.44 -25.25 -10.59
N PHE A 239 -3.10 -24.04 -10.16
CA PHE A 239 -3.38 -23.58 -8.80
C PHE A 239 -4.80 -23.02 -8.70
N ASP A 240 -5.52 -23.37 -7.63
CA ASP A 240 -6.78 -22.73 -7.28
C ASP A 240 -6.50 -21.40 -6.56
N TYR A 241 -7.05 -20.30 -7.05
CA TYR A 241 -6.84 -18.98 -6.47
C TYR A 241 -8.07 -18.07 -6.54
N CYS A 242 -8.01 -17.00 -5.74
CA CYS A 242 -8.88 -15.84 -5.84
C CYS A 242 -8.03 -14.61 -6.18
N ARG A 243 -8.65 -13.58 -6.75
CA ARG A 243 -7.98 -12.30 -7.04
C ARG A 243 -8.86 -11.14 -6.61
N ILE A 244 -8.29 -10.09 -6.04
CA ILE A 244 -8.97 -8.80 -5.87
C ILE A 244 -8.01 -7.68 -6.28
N ASP A 245 -8.50 -6.79 -7.13
CA ASP A 245 -7.85 -5.53 -7.47
C ASP A 245 -8.82 -4.35 -7.40
N GLY A 246 -8.34 -3.15 -7.73
CA GLY A 246 -9.13 -1.92 -7.68
C GLY A 246 -10.31 -1.87 -8.66
N GLY A 247 -10.37 -2.79 -9.63
CA GLY A 247 -11.49 -2.92 -10.57
C GLY A 247 -12.58 -3.87 -10.10
N THR A 248 -12.33 -4.68 -9.06
CA THR A 248 -13.29 -5.68 -8.57
C THR A 248 -14.47 -5.01 -7.85
N PRO A 249 -15.72 -5.25 -8.27
CA PRO A 249 -16.92 -4.76 -7.58
C PRO A 249 -16.98 -5.16 -6.11
N GLY A 250 -17.66 -4.35 -5.27
CA GLY A 250 -17.71 -4.56 -3.83
C GLY A 250 -18.40 -5.84 -3.37
N THR A 251 -19.44 -6.29 -4.07
CA THR A 251 -20.15 -7.55 -3.76
C THR A 251 -19.28 -8.75 -4.08
N GLU A 252 -18.72 -8.79 -5.29
CA GLU A 252 -17.82 -9.85 -5.75
C GLU A 252 -16.55 -9.94 -4.89
N ARG A 253 -16.06 -8.80 -4.41
CA ARG A 253 -14.95 -8.76 -3.45
C ARG A 253 -15.28 -9.56 -2.19
N GLN A 254 -16.45 -9.35 -1.59
CA GLN A 254 -16.84 -10.05 -0.37
C GLN A 254 -17.01 -11.54 -0.66
N GLU A 255 -17.64 -11.91 -1.77
CA GLU A 255 -17.81 -13.30 -2.20
C GLU A 255 -16.46 -14.02 -2.33
N ARG A 256 -15.47 -13.40 -2.97
CA ARG A 256 -14.11 -13.97 -3.11
C ARG A 256 -13.38 -14.09 -1.75
N ILE A 257 -13.60 -13.15 -0.83
CA ILE A 257 -13.07 -13.22 0.55
C ILE A 257 -13.70 -14.39 1.29
N ASP A 258 -15.01 -14.53 1.20
CA ASP A 258 -15.76 -15.59 1.87
C ASP A 258 -15.40 -16.97 1.29
N GLU A 259 -15.27 -17.08 -0.03
CA GLU A 259 -14.81 -18.31 -0.70
C GLU A 259 -13.41 -18.73 -0.24
N PHE A 260 -12.49 -17.78 -0.07
CA PHE A 260 -11.16 -18.07 0.45
C PHE A 260 -11.23 -18.44 1.94
N ASN A 261 -12.04 -17.78 2.75
CA ASN A 261 -12.13 -18.05 4.19
C ASN A 261 -13.01 -19.25 4.56
N ALA A 262 -13.78 -19.79 3.61
CA ALA A 262 -14.66 -20.93 3.83
C ALA A 262 -13.90 -22.14 4.37
N GLU A 263 -14.55 -22.86 5.29
CA GLU A 263 -14.03 -24.12 5.82
C GLU A 263 -13.85 -25.14 4.69
N GLY A 264 -12.67 -25.75 4.61
CA GLY A 264 -12.34 -26.67 3.52
C GLY A 264 -12.15 -26.02 2.14
N SER A 265 -12.00 -24.69 2.07
CA SER A 265 -11.73 -23.99 0.80
C SER A 265 -10.51 -24.57 0.09
N LYS A 266 -10.67 -24.89 -1.19
CA LYS A 266 -9.58 -25.39 -2.06
C LYS A 266 -8.66 -24.28 -2.54
N LYS A 267 -9.02 -23.01 -2.32
CA LYS A 267 -8.25 -21.85 -2.79
C LYS A 267 -6.90 -21.79 -2.06
N PHE A 268 -5.84 -22.04 -2.81
CA PHE A 268 -4.47 -22.05 -2.32
C PHE A 268 -3.85 -20.63 -2.29
N LEU A 269 -4.08 -19.82 -3.34
CA LEU A 269 -3.57 -18.45 -3.39
C LEU A 269 -4.68 -17.39 -3.34
N PHE A 270 -4.33 -16.22 -2.82
CA PHE A 270 -5.10 -14.98 -2.98
C PHE A 270 -4.20 -13.88 -3.57
N LEU A 271 -4.51 -13.46 -4.80
CA LEU A 271 -3.82 -12.37 -5.49
C LEU A 271 -4.44 -11.03 -5.10
N LEU A 272 -3.65 -10.14 -4.51
CA LEU A 272 -4.13 -8.88 -3.94
C LEU A 272 -3.34 -7.69 -4.50
N SER A 273 -4.05 -6.68 -5.00
CA SER A 273 -3.41 -5.39 -5.22
C SER A 273 -3.25 -4.68 -3.88
N THR A 274 -2.09 -4.12 -3.56
CA THR A 274 -1.82 -3.47 -2.25
C THR A 274 -2.71 -2.26 -1.93
N ARG A 275 -3.41 -1.73 -2.94
CA ARG A 275 -4.34 -0.59 -2.80
C ARG A 275 -5.80 -0.99 -2.95
N ALA A 276 -6.07 -2.28 -3.18
CA ALA A 276 -7.43 -2.78 -3.30
C ALA A 276 -8.14 -2.68 -1.95
#